data_AF-A0A292RCW6-F1
#
_entry.id   AF-A0A292RCW6-F1
#
_cell.length_a   1.000
_cell.length_b   1.000
_cell.length_c   1.000
_cell.angle_alpha   90.00
_cell.angle_beta   90.00
_cell.angle_gamma   90.00
#
_symmetry.space_group_name_H-M   'P 1'
#
loop_
_entity.id
_entity.type
_entity.pdbx_description
1 polymer ?
#
loop_
_entity_poly.entity_id
_entity_poly.type
_entity_poly.pdbx_seq_one_letter_code
_entity_poly.pdbx_strand_id
1 'polypeptide(L)'
;MDIVQVFVESGLLRSIGLFLVTFIGALITEMLSLYADTQGVKPFLRKMMPGKSRHWYVVANAILLPIIGTILSFIILEPESVKTSLCAGLTWCGSLQSLGFTIETKKS
;
A
#
# COMPACT_ATOMS: atom_id res chain seq x y z
N MET A 1 26.10 21.91 15.88
CA MET A 1 25.41 20.91 15.06
C MET A 1 26.16 20.85 13.74
N ASP A 2 26.80 19.73 13.44
CA ASP A 2 27.70 19.60 12.28
C ASP A 2 26.92 19.58 10.96
N ILE A 3 27.49 20.16 9.90
CA ILE A 3 26.86 20.25 8.56
C ILE A 3 26.39 18.88 8.03
N VAL A 4 27.11 17.80 8.39
CA VAL A 4 26.76 16.43 8.04
C VAL A 4 25.44 15.99 8.68
N GLN A 5 25.18 16.35 9.95
CA GLN A 5 23.92 16.00 10.61
C GLN A 5 22.72 16.71 9.96
N VAL A 6 22.88 17.99 9.60
CA VAL A 6 21.82 18.76 8.93
C VAL A 6 21.49 18.17 7.55
N PHE A 7 22.51 17.75 6.80
CA PHE A 7 22.33 17.12 5.49
C PHE A 7 21.63 15.76 5.60
N VAL A 8 22.01 14.93 6.57
CA VAL A 8 21.36 13.64 6.83
C VAL A 8 19.90 13.84 7.28
N GLU A 9 19.63 14.79 8.17
CA GLU A 9 18.26 15.13 8.58
C GLU A 9 17.40 15.57 7.40
N SER A 10 17.89 16.48 6.57
CA SER A 10 17.14 16.99 5.42
C SER A 10 16.87 15.91 4.35
N GLY A 11 17.82 15.00 4.12
CA GLY A 11 17.61 13.83 3.27
C GLY A 11 16.56 12.86 3.83
N LEU A 12 16.67 12.53 5.12
CA LEU A 12 15.73 11.64 5.81
C LEU A 12 14.31 12.21 5.84
N LEU A 13 14.16 13.51 6.17
CA LEU A 13 12.87 14.20 6.20
C LEU A 13 12.21 14.20 4.82
N ARG A 14 12.99 14.39 3.76
CA ARG A 14 12.49 14.28 2.38
C ARG A 14 11.98 12.87 2.10
N SER A 15 12.75 11.83 2.41
CA SER A 15 12.35 10.44 2.19
C SER A 15 11.08 10.07 2.97
N ILE A 16 10.98 10.50 4.24
CA ILE A 16 9.77 10.31 5.05
C ILE A 16 8.58 11.02 4.41
N GLY A 17 8.76 12.28 3.97
CA GLY A 17 7.70 13.03 3.30
C GLY A 17 7.18 12.33 2.05
N LEU A 18 8.08 11.81 1.21
CA LEU A 18 7.72 11.04 0.02
C LEU A 18 7.00 9.73 0.39
N PHE A 19 7.44 9.05 1.45
CA PHE A 19 6.82 7.84 1.96
C PHE A 19 5.38 8.08 2.41
N LEU A 20 5.14 9.17 3.14
CA LEU A 20 3.80 9.56 3.58
C LEU A 20 2.90 9.90 2.38
N VAL A 21 3.41 10.57 1.35
CA VAL A 21 2.64 10.87 0.13
C VAL A 21 2.28 9.60 -0.62
N THR A 22 3.19 8.63 -0.73
CA THR A 22 2.89 7.31 -1.30
C THR A 22 1.84 6.58 -0.47
N PHE A 23 1.94 6.64 0.86
CA PHE A 23 0.94 6.05 1.74
C PHE A 23 -0.44 6.67 1.55
N ILE A 24 -0.53 8.00 1.38
CA ILE A 24 -1.79 8.68 1.02
C ILE A 24 -2.34 8.15 -0.31
N GLY A 25 -1.49 7.99 -1.34
CA GLY A 25 -1.90 7.39 -2.60
C GLY A 25 -2.45 5.97 -2.43
N ALA A 26 -1.79 5.15 -1.62
CA ALA A 26 -2.24 3.79 -1.32
C ALA A 26 -3.57 3.76 -0.56
N LEU A 27 -3.80 4.69 0.38
CA LEU A 27 -5.08 4.85 1.07
C LEU A 27 -6.21 5.28 0.14
N ILE A 28 -5.96 6.21 -0.80
CA ILE A 28 -6.94 6.61 -1.81
C ILE A 28 -7.39 5.38 -2.62
N THR A 29 -6.45 4.56 -3.06
CA THR A 29 -6.78 3.31 -3.77
C THR A 29 -7.58 2.35 -2.89
N GLU A 30 -7.24 2.19 -1.62
CA GLU A 30 -8.00 1.34 -0.70
C GLU A 30 -9.43 1.86 -0.50
N MET A 31 -9.64 3.17 -0.38
CA MET A 31 -10.98 3.75 -0.27
C MET A 31 -11.84 3.47 -1.51
N LEU A 32 -11.27 3.67 -2.70
CA LEU A 32 -11.93 3.34 -3.97
C LEU A 32 -12.27 1.84 -4.07
N SER A 33 -11.39 1.01 -3.53
CA SER A 33 -11.51 -0.44 -3.56
C SER A 33 -12.56 -0.98 -2.59
N LEU A 34 -12.70 -0.35 -1.41
CA LEU A 34 -13.80 -0.62 -0.50
C LEU A 34 -15.15 -0.27 -1.13
N TYR A 35 -15.22 0.81 -1.91
CA TYR A 35 -16.42 1.17 -2.66
C TYR A 35 -16.74 0.16 -3.79
N ALA A 36 -15.71 -0.38 -4.45
CA ALA A 36 -15.85 -1.35 -5.54
C ALA A 36 -15.92 -2.83 -5.09
N ASP A 37 -15.94 -3.10 -3.78
CA ASP A 37 -15.88 -4.44 -3.15
C ASP A 37 -14.81 -5.37 -3.74
N THR A 38 -13.61 -4.83 -3.99
CA THR A 38 -12.48 -5.62 -4.51
C THR A 38 -11.93 -6.59 -3.47
N GLN A 39 -11.16 -7.60 -3.90
CA GLN A 39 -10.69 -8.65 -2.99
C GLN A 39 -9.38 -8.35 -2.28
N GLY A 40 -8.42 -7.70 -2.94
CA GLY A 40 -7.11 -7.40 -2.34
C GLY A 40 -6.45 -8.60 -1.67
N VAL A 41 -5.94 -8.42 -0.46
CA VAL A 41 -5.28 -9.50 0.30
C VAL A 41 -6.27 -10.42 1.03
N LYS A 42 -7.58 -10.18 0.98
CA LYS A 42 -8.59 -11.02 1.67
C LYS A 42 -8.45 -12.51 1.34
N PRO A 43 -8.26 -12.97 0.08
CA PRO A 43 -8.12 -14.39 -0.24
C PRO A 43 -6.87 -15.02 0.39
N PHE A 44 -5.77 -14.27 0.44
CA PHE A 44 -4.54 -14.69 1.09
C PHE A 44 -4.73 -14.81 2.61
N LEU A 45 -5.35 -13.81 3.24
CA LEU A 45 -5.65 -13.83 4.67
C LEU A 45 -6.58 -14.99 5.06
N ARG A 46 -7.58 -15.31 4.24
CA ARG A 46 -8.46 -16.47 4.45
C ARG A 46 -7.69 -17.80 4.40
N LYS A 47 -6.61 -17.88 3.63
CA LYS A 47 -5.76 -19.06 3.53
C LYS A 47 -4.80 -19.18 4.72
N MET A 48 -4.24 -18.07 5.19
CA MET A 48 -3.32 -18.06 6.33
C MET A 48 -4.03 -18.17 7.68
N MET A 49 -5.17 -17.51 7.84
CA MET A 49 -5.91 -17.41 9.10
C MET A 49 -7.38 -17.74 8.86
N PRO A 50 -7.72 -19.03 8.61
CA PRO A 50 -9.10 -19.44 8.38
C PRO A 50 -9.97 -19.24 9.63
N GLY A 51 -11.28 -19.13 9.43
CA GLY A 51 -12.27 -19.07 10.53
C GLY A 51 -12.48 -17.69 11.16
N LYS A 52 -11.85 -16.62 10.67
CA LYS A 52 -12.13 -15.25 11.11
C LYS A 52 -13.43 -14.70 10.51
N SER A 53 -14.01 -13.68 11.16
CA SER A 53 -15.23 -13.04 10.69
C SER A 53 -15.00 -12.22 9.41
N ARG A 54 -16.05 -11.99 8.63
CA ARG A 54 -15.97 -11.16 7.41
C ARG A 54 -15.39 -9.77 7.70
N HIS A 55 -15.82 -9.16 8.80
CA HIS A 55 -15.35 -7.82 9.21
C HIS A 55 -13.85 -7.80 9.52
N TRP A 56 -13.34 -8.87 10.15
CA TRP A 56 -11.92 -8.99 10.44
C TRP A 56 -11.07 -8.95 9.16
N TYR A 57 -11.47 -9.68 8.10
CA TYR A 57 -10.74 -9.66 6.83
C TYR A 57 -10.79 -8.31 6.12
N VAL A 58 -11.90 -7.58 6.23
CA VAL A 58 -12.02 -6.24 5.63
C VAL A 58 -11.07 -5.26 6.32
N VAL A 59 -11.05 -5.25 7.66
CA VAL A 59 -10.15 -4.38 8.43
C VAL A 59 -8.69 -4.75 8.19
N ALA A 60 -8.37 -6.05 8.19
CA ALA A 60 -7.02 -6.52 7.91
C ALA A 60 -6.56 -6.13 6.49
N ASN A 61 -7.45 -6.22 5.48
CA ASN A 61 -7.15 -5.74 4.14
C ASN A 61 -6.87 -4.24 4.10
N ALA A 62 -7.75 -3.45 4.73
CA ALA A 62 -7.66 -1.99 4.75
C ALA A 62 -6.39 -1.46 5.43
N ILE A 63 -5.78 -2.25 6.32
CA ILE A 63 -4.52 -1.89 6.97
C ILE A 63 -3.33 -2.46 6.19
N LEU A 64 -3.36 -3.75 5.86
CA LEU A 64 -2.19 -4.42 5.28
C LEU A 64 -1.92 -3.97 3.84
N LEU A 65 -2.96 -3.76 3.04
CA LEU A 65 -2.79 -3.46 1.62
C LEU A 65 -2.09 -2.11 1.39
N PRO A 66 -2.48 -1.00 2.08
CA PRO A 66 -1.76 0.26 1.94
C PRO A 66 -0.31 0.19 2.42
N ILE A 67 -0.04 -0.57 3.50
CA ILE A 67 1.32 -0.75 4.02
C ILE A 67 2.19 -1.49 3.00
N ILE A 68 1.72 -2.64 2.51
CA ILE A 68 2.46 -3.47 1.54
C ILE A 68 2.63 -2.70 0.24
N GLY A 69 1.57 -2.05 -0.25
CA GLY A 69 1.61 -1.24 -1.46
C GLY A 69 2.64 -0.13 -1.37
N THR A 70 2.68 0.60 -0.25
CA THR A 70 3.62 1.71 -0.04
C THR A 70 5.07 1.24 0.03
N ILE A 71 5.34 0.15 0.74
CA ILE A 71 6.68 -0.45 0.81
C ILE A 71 7.14 -0.88 -0.58
N LEU A 72 6.25 -1.55 -1.34
CA LEU A 72 6.55 -2.03 -2.68
C LEU A 72 6.84 -0.87 -3.63
N SER A 73 6.04 0.21 -3.57
CA SER A 73 6.27 1.45 -4.31
C SER A 73 7.66 2.03 -4.06
N PHE A 74 8.12 2.04 -2.81
CA PHE A 74 9.42 2.58 -2.44
C PHE A 74 10.59 1.71 -2.88
N ILE A 75 10.45 0.38 -2.79
CA ILE A 75 11.49 -0.56 -3.20
C ILE A 75 11.62 -0.62 -4.73
N ILE A 76 10.50 -0.53 -5.46
CA ILE A 76 10.51 -0.73 -6.92
C ILE A 76 10.70 0.57 -7.69
N LEU A 77 10.03 1.66 -7.29
CA LEU A 77 9.97 2.89 -8.10
C LEU A 77 10.84 4.02 -7.58
N GLU A 78 11.38 3.91 -6.36
CA GLU A 78 12.25 4.91 -5.73
C GLU A 78 11.81 6.36 -6.01
N PRO A 79 10.57 6.74 -5.62
CA PRO A 79 9.98 7.97 -6.10
C PRO A 79 10.75 9.19 -5.59
N GLU A 80 11.23 10.04 -6.50
CA GLU A 80 12.04 11.22 -6.15
C GLU A 80 11.24 12.52 -5.96
N SER A 81 9.94 12.49 -6.27
CA SER A 81 9.06 13.65 -6.26
C SER A 81 7.70 13.35 -5.65
N VAL A 82 6.99 14.38 -5.20
CA VAL A 82 5.63 14.25 -4.64
C VAL A 82 4.67 13.61 -5.65
N LYS A 83 4.73 14.00 -6.93
CA LYS A 83 3.87 13.46 -7.99
C LYS A 83 4.13 11.97 -8.20
N THR A 84 5.41 11.60 -8.36
CA THR A 84 5.79 10.20 -8.55
C THR A 84 5.47 9.35 -7.32
N SER A 85 5.60 9.91 -6.12
CA SER A 85 5.23 9.24 -4.86
C SER A 85 3.74 8.91 -4.79
N LEU A 86 2.88 9.89 -5.10
CA LEU A 86 1.43 9.69 -5.10
C LEU A 86 1.00 8.65 -6.13
N CYS A 87 1.49 8.78 -7.37
CA CYS A 87 1.20 7.82 -8.43
C CYS A 87 1.69 6.41 -8.07
N ALA A 88 2.89 6.30 -7.49
CA ALA A 88 3.44 5.02 -7.07
C ALA A 88 2.54 4.32 -6.05
N GLY A 89 1.99 5.05 -5.09
CA GLY A 89 1.05 4.51 -4.09
C GLY A 89 -0.27 4.07 -4.73
N LEU A 90 -0.82 4.90 -5.61
CA LEU A 90 -2.05 4.58 -6.35
C LEU A 90 -1.90 3.29 -7.16
N THR A 91 -0.81 3.19 -7.92
CA THR A 91 -0.52 2.08 -8.83
C THR A 91 -0.29 0.77 -8.07
N TRP A 92 0.68 0.72 -7.15
CA TRP A 92 1.04 -0.56 -6.53
C TRP A 92 -0.01 -1.08 -5.57
N CYS A 93 -0.70 -0.20 -4.84
CA CYS A 93 -1.87 -0.62 -4.07
C CYS A 93 -2.95 -1.21 -4.99
N GLY A 94 -3.22 -0.58 -6.14
CA GLY A 94 -4.20 -1.04 -7.12
C GLY A 94 -3.80 -2.36 -7.81
N SER A 95 -2.51 -2.55 -8.10
CA SER A 95 -1.99 -3.81 -8.62
C SER A 95 -2.22 -4.96 -7.63
N LEU A 96 -1.97 -4.73 -6.34
CA LEU A 96 -2.24 -5.74 -5.30
C LEU A 96 -3.74 -6.04 -5.15
N GLN A 97 -4.61 -5.03 -5.26
CA GLN A 97 -6.07 -5.24 -5.34
C GLN A 97 -6.44 -6.23 -6.45
N SER A 98 -5.92 -5.98 -7.66
CA SER A 98 -6.20 -6.74 -8.88
C SER A 98 -5.66 -8.18 -8.82
N LEU A 99 -4.47 -8.36 -8.25
CA LEU A 99 -3.90 -9.69 -7.99
C LEU A 99 -4.79 -10.50 -7.04
N GLY A 100 -5.32 -9.87 -6.00
CA GLY A 100 -6.31 -10.46 -5.11
C GLY A 100 -7.52 -11.02 -5.83
N PHE A 101 -8.08 -10.24 -6.75
CA PHE A 101 -9.21 -10.66 -7.57
C PHE A 101 -8.88 -11.88 -8.44
N THR A 102 -7.71 -11.87 -9.08
CA THR A 102 -7.25 -12.99 -9.94
C THR A 102 -7.07 -14.30 -9.17
N ILE A 103 -6.62 -14.22 -7.91
CA ILE A 103 -6.46 -15.41 -7.05
C ILE A 103 -7.82 -16.02 -6.67
N GLU A 104 -8.83 -15.18 -6.46
CA GLU A 104 -10.18 -15.66 -6.14
C GLU A 104 -10.86 -16.30 -7.37
N THR A 105 -10.75 -15.69 -8.55
CA THR A 105 -11.39 -16.21 -9.77
C THR A 105 -10.82 -17.55 -10.22
N LYS A 106 -9.54 -17.83 -10.00
CA LYS A 106 -8.95 -19.17 -10.27
C LYS A 106 -9.46 -20.29 -9.35
N LYS A 107 -10.20 -19.96 -8.29
CA LYS A 107 -10.71 -20.94 -7.32
C LYS A 107 -12.20 -21.28 -7.55
N SER A 108 -12.90 -20.51 -8.37
CA SER A 108 -14.30 -20.76 -8.78
C SER A 108 -14.36 -21.62 -10.04
#